data_AF-A0A438JR94-F1
#
_entry.id   AF-A0A438JR94-F1
#
_cell.length_a   1.000
_cell.length_b   1.000
_cell.length_c   1.000
_cell.angle_alpha   90.00
_cell.angle_beta   90.00
_cell.angle_gamma   90.00
#
_symmetry.space_group_name_H-M   'P 1'
#
loop_
_entity.id
_entity.type
_entity.pdbx_description
1 polymer ?
#
loop_
_entity_poly.entity_id
_entity_poly.type
_entity_poly.pdbx_seq_one_letter_code
_entity_poly.pdbx_strand_id
1 'polypeptide(L)'
;MKDEMNSLLGNQTWELTELPIGKKALHNKWVYRIKNEHDGSKRYKARLIVKGFQQKEGIDYTEIFSPVVKMSTIRLVLGMVVAENLHLEQLDVKIAFLHGDLEEDLYMIQPEGFIVQGQENLVCKLRKSLYGLKQAPRQWYKKFDNFMHRIGFKRCEADHCCYVKSFDNSYIILLLYVDDMLIVGSDIEKINNLKKQLSKQFAMKDSGAGKQILGMRIIRDKANGTLKLSQSEYVKKVLSRFNMNEAKPVSTPLAIGSLMYAMVCTRPDIAHVVGVVSRFISASLKLQCYVDADFAGDIDSRKSTTGFVFTLGGIAISWASNLQKIVTLSTTEAEYVVATEAGKEMIWLHGFLDELGKKQEMGILHSDSQSAIFLAQNSAFHSKSKHIQTKYHFIRYLVEDKLVILEKICGSKNPTDMLTKGVTIEKLKLCATSIGLLT
;
A
#
# COMPACT_ATOMS: atom_id res chain seq x y z
N MET A 1 -15.84 -27.10 4.69
CA MET A 1 -16.26 -26.80 6.08
C MET A 1 -15.41 -27.55 7.09
N LYS A 2 -15.26 -28.89 6.98
CA LYS A 2 -14.41 -29.69 7.89
C LYS A 2 -12.98 -29.16 8.01
N ASP A 3 -12.31 -28.83 6.90
CA ASP A 3 -10.94 -28.27 6.95
C ASP A 3 -10.83 -26.96 7.75
N GLU A 4 -11.83 -26.07 7.62
CA GLU A 4 -11.90 -24.83 8.40
C GLU A 4 -12.14 -25.15 9.87
N MET A 5 -13.09 -26.04 10.18
CA MET A 5 -13.36 -26.45 11.56
C MET A 5 -12.15 -27.12 12.23
N ASN A 6 -11.42 -27.98 11.52
CA ASN A 6 -10.18 -28.57 12.03
C ASN A 6 -9.15 -27.49 12.34
N SER A 7 -9.05 -26.45 11.51
CA SER A 7 -8.18 -25.31 11.76
C SER A 7 -8.61 -24.51 12.98
N LEU A 8 -9.91 -24.30 13.18
CA LEU A 8 -10.48 -23.59 14.34
C LEU A 8 -10.24 -24.34 15.64
N LEU A 9 -10.48 -25.66 15.65
CA LEU A 9 -10.25 -26.52 16.80
C LEU A 9 -8.75 -26.63 17.13
N GLY A 10 -7.89 -26.80 16.13
CA GLY A 10 -6.44 -26.86 16.30
C GLY A 10 -5.83 -25.59 16.88
N ASN A 11 -6.45 -24.42 16.66
CA ASN A 11 -6.03 -23.15 17.25
C ASN A 11 -6.67 -22.84 18.61
N GLN A 12 -7.48 -23.76 19.16
CA GLN A 12 -8.25 -23.55 20.40
C GLN A 12 -9.04 -22.23 20.36
N THR A 13 -9.72 -21.99 19.24
CA THR A 13 -10.34 -20.69 18.93
C THR A 13 -11.38 -20.29 19.96
N TRP A 14 -12.09 -21.25 20.55
CA TRP A 14 -13.09 -21.04 21.57
C TRP A 14 -13.20 -22.25 22.50
N GLU A 15 -13.93 -22.06 23.60
CA GLU A 15 -14.44 -23.12 24.47
C GLU A 15 -15.97 -23.04 24.55
N LEU A 16 -16.62 -24.16 24.87
CA LEU A 16 -18.08 -24.17 25.09
C LEU A 16 -18.40 -23.79 26.54
N THR A 17 -19.40 -22.92 26.72
CA THR A 17 -19.85 -22.46 28.02
C THR A 17 -21.31 -22.01 27.98
N GLU A 18 -21.94 -21.86 29.14
CA GLU A 18 -23.24 -21.22 29.25
C GLU A 18 -23.11 -19.72 28.97
N LEU A 19 -24.11 -19.13 28.32
CA LEU A 19 -24.11 -17.69 28.06
C LEU A 19 -24.32 -16.92 29.38
N PRO A 20 -23.37 -16.07 29.82
CA PRO A 20 -23.55 -15.34 31.06
C PRO A 20 -24.73 -14.37 31.01
N ILE A 21 -25.36 -14.14 32.15
CA ILE A 21 -26.48 -13.21 32.29
C ILE A 21 -26.05 -11.80 31.82
N GLY A 22 -26.84 -11.19 30.94
CA GLY A 22 -26.58 -9.87 30.39
C GLY A 22 -25.61 -9.83 29.20
N LYS A 23 -25.00 -10.96 28.81
CA LYS A 23 -24.21 -11.07 27.59
C LYS A 23 -25.08 -11.50 26.40
N LYS A 24 -24.60 -11.20 25.20
CA LYS A 24 -25.24 -11.60 23.94
C LYS A 24 -24.29 -12.44 23.12
N ALA A 25 -24.78 -13.56 22.60
CA ALA A 25 -24.03 -14.36 21.64
C ALA A 25 -24.14 -13.75 20.23
N LEU A 26 -23.00 -13.56 19.59
CA LEU A 26 -22.90 -13.15 18.19
C LEU A 26 -23.28 -14.31 17.27
N HIS A 27 -23.95 -13.99 16.18
CA HIS A 27 -24.25 -14.99 15.16
C HIS A 27 -23.03 -15.18 14.25
N ASN A 28 -22.96 -16.33 13.58
CA ASN A 28 -21.97 -16.60 12.54
C ASN A 28 -22.66 -17.01 11.23
N LYS A 29 -21.86 -17.12 10.16
CA LYS A 29 -22.29 -17.61 8.85
C LYS A 29 -21.12 -18.27 8.13
N TRP A 30 -21.41 -19.34 7.40
CA TRP A 30 -20.49 -19.93 6.43
C TRP A 30 -20.47 -19.12 5.13
N VAL A 31 -19.28 -18.71 4.70
CA VAL A 31 -19.05 -18.06 3.40
C VAL A 31 -18.21 -18.95 2.52
N TYR A 32 -18.66 -19.12 1.28
CA TYR A 32 -18.05 -20.03 0.30
C TYR A 32 -17.41 -19.24 -0.83
N ARG A 33 -16.24 -19.68 -1.28
CA ARG A 33 -15.54 -19.11 -2.43
C ARG A 33 -14.88 -20.22 -3.23
N ILE A 34 -15.07 -20.16 -4.55
CA ILE A 34 -14.33 -20.99 -5.49
C ILE A 34 -13.11 -20.20 -5.93
N LYS A 35 -11.92 -20.79 -5.80
CA LYS A 35 -10.68 -20.28 -6.37
C LYS A 35 -10.34 -21.14 -7.59
N ASN A 36 -10.10 -20.49 -8.72
CA ASN A 36 -9.54 -21.15 -9.89
C ASN A 36 -8.02 -21.10 -9.75
N GLU A 37 -7.38 -22.27 -9.72
CA GLU A 37 -5.93 -22.40 -9.71
C GLU A 37 -5.38 -22.24 -11.14
N HIS A 38 -4.08 -21.99 -11.27
CA HIS A 38 -3.44 -21.72 -12.56
C HIS A 38 -3.47 -22.92 -13.54
N ASP A 39 -3.59 -24.14 -13.02
CA ASP A 39 -3.73 -25.37 -13.79
C ASP A 39 -5.17 -25.63 -14.28
N GLY A 40 -6.11 -24.72 -13.99
CA GLY A 40 -7.52 -24.85 -14.31
C GLY A 40 -8.33 -25.63 -13.27
N SER A 41 -7.69 -26.17 -12.23
CA SER A 41 -8.40 -26.85 -11.14
C SER A 41 -9.18 -25.85 -10.27
N LYS A 42 -10.25 -26.34 -9.63
CA LYS A 42 -11.10 -25.54 -8.75
C LYS A 42 -10.85 -25.93 -7.31
N ARG A 43 -10.42 -24.96 -6.51
CA ARG A 43 -10.30 -25.08 -5.06
C ARG A 43 -11.51 -24.48 -4.37
N TYR A 44 -12.25 -25.29 -3.64
CA TYR A 44 -13.39 -24.87 -2.85
C TYR A 44 -12.94 -24.42 -1.47
N LYS A 45 -13.27 -23.19 -1.08
CA LYS A 45 -12.93 -22.64 0.24
C LYS A 45 -14.21 -22.30 0.99
N ALA A 46 -14.34 -22.80 2.21
CA ALA A 46 -15.37 -22.38 3.17
C ALA A 46 -14.68 -21.63 4.31
N ARG A 47 -15.30 -20.55 4.78
CA ARG A 47 -14.83 -19.78 5.94
C ARG A 47 -15.98 -19.56 6.90
N LEU A 48 -15.73 -19.74 8.19
CA LEU A 48 -16.65 -19.34 9.24
C LEU A 48 -16.43 -17.86 9.54
N ILE A 49 -17.50 -17.06 9.45
CA ILE A 49 -17.42 -15.61 9.65
C ILE A 49 -18.42 -15.20 10.73
N VAL A 50 -17.95 -14.46 11.73
CA VAL A 50 -18.80 -13.83 12.74
C VAL A 50 -19.55 -12.67 12.11
N LYS A 51 -20.84 -12.51 12.44
CA LYS A 51 -21.65 -11.36 12.03
C LYS A 51 -21.28 -10.12 12.85
N GLY A 52 -20.05 -9.60 12.68
CA GLY A 52 -19.53 -8.50 13.51
C GLY A 52 -20.25 -7.16 13.35
N PHE A 53 -21.15 -7.01 12.36
CA PHE A 53 -22.09 -5.88 12.35
C PHE A 53 -23.05 -5.89 13.55
N GLN A 54 -23.18 -7.02 14.27
CA GLN A 54 -23.91 -7.12 15.54
C GLN A 54 -23.12 -6.58 16.74
N GLN A 55 -21.80 -6.34 16.59
CA GLN A 55 -20.96 -5.81 17.66
C GLN A 55 -21.18 -4.31 17.88
N LYS A 56 -21.22 -3.92 19.15
CA LYS A 56 -21.35 -2.55 19.62
C LYS A 56 -20.03 -2.03 20.19
N GLU A 57 -19.64 -0.84 19.76
CA GLU A 57 -18.49 -0.12 20.31
C GLU A 57 -18.72 0.22 21.79
N GLY A 58 -17.67 0.15 22.59
CA GLY A 58 -17.72 0.34 24.05
C GLY A 58 -18.27 -0.86 24.82
N ILE A 59 -18.76 -1.91 24.14
CA ILE A 59 -19.25 -3.14 24.75
C ILE A 59 -18.45 -4.35 24.27
N ASP A 60 -18.40 -4.56 22.95
CA ASP A 60 -17.79 -5.73 22.32
C ASP A 60 -16.38 -5.46 21.80
N TYR A 61 -16.00 -4.19 21.69
CA TYR A 61 -14.68 -3.70 21.30
C TYR A 61 -14.55 -2.22 21.67
N THR A 62 -13.31 -1.74 21.80
CA THR A 62 -13.00 -0.32 22.02
C THR A 62 -12.22 0.28 20.86
N GLU A 63 -11.23 -0.44 20.34
CA GLU A 63 -10.30 0.04 19.33
C GLU A 63 -10.18 -0.99 18.20
N ILE A 64 -10.31 -0.54 16.95
CA ILE A 64 -10.30 -1.44 15.77
C ILE A 64 -9.19 -1.11 14.78
N PHE A 65 -8.45 -0.03 15.00
CA PHE A 65 -7.43 0.40 14.06
C PHE A 65 -6.31 -0.64 13.93
N SER A 66 -6.04 -1.03 12.69
CA SER A 66 -4.91 -1.87 12.28
C SER A 66 -4.22 -1.21 11.10
N PRO A 67 -2.89 -0.99 11.15
CA PRO A 67 -2.16 -0.44 10.02
C PRO A 67 -2.07 -1.48 8.89
N VAL A 68 -1.78 -0.97 7.70
CA VAL A 68 -1.49 -1.75 6.49
C VAL A 68 -0.32 -1.07 5.80
N VAL A 69 0.65 -1.85 5.34
CA VAL A 69 1.81 -1.32 4.61
C VAL A 69 1.37 -0.48 3.40
N LYS A 70 1.98 0.69 3.25
CA LYS A 70 1.69 1.59 2.13
C LYS A 70 2.25 1.03 0.83
N MET A 71 1.59 1.36 -0.28
CA MET A 71 2.08 0.96 -1.59
C MET A 71 3.40 1.66 -1.95
N SER A 72 3.59 2.91 -1.52
CA SER A 72 4.86 3.62 -1.66
C SER A 72 6.01 2.90 -0.94
N THR A 73 5.76 2.38 0.28
CA THR A 73 6.69 1.52 1.02
C THR A 73 7.09 0.28 0.22
N ILE A 74 6.11 -0.46 -0.30
CA ILE A 74 6.38 -1.67 -1.10
C ILE A 74 7.25 -1.33 -2.32
N ARG A 75 6.87 -0.30 -3.08
CA ARG A 75 7.61 0.08 -4.30
C ARG A 75 9.02 0.59 -4.00
N LEU A 76 9.18 1.35 -2.92
CA LEU A 76 10.48 1.82 -2.46
C LEU A 76 11.40 0.64 -2.12
N VAL A 77 10.92 -0.30 -1.32
CA VAL A 77 11.69 -1.49 -0.93
C VAL A 77 12.01 -2.37 -2.15
N LEU A 78 11.09 -2.51 -3.11
CA LEU A 78 11.38 -3.20 -4.38
C LEU A 78 12.44 -2.47 -5.22
N GLY A 79 12.51 -1.14 -5.14
CA GLY A 79 13.60 -0.36 -5.72
C GLY A 79 14.94 -0.68 -5.08
N MET A 80 14.99 -0.78 -3.76
CA MET A 80 16.20 -1.20 -3.03
C MET A 80 16.62 -2.63 -3.40
N VAL A 81 15.66 -3.55 -3.58
CA VAL A 81 15.94 -4.93 -4.02
C VAL A 81 16.75 -4.96 -5.31
N VAL A 82 16.50 -4.03 -6.22
CA VAL A 82 17.23 -3.96 -7.49
C VAL A 82 18.51 -3.16 -7.36
N ALA A 83 18.47 -1.99 -6.72
CA ALA A 83 19.64 -1.12 -6.55
C ALA A 83 20.78 -1.81 -5.80
N GLU A 84 20.46 -2.68 -4.84
CA GLU A 84 21.44 -3.36 -3.99
C GLU A 84 21.47 -4.88 -4.23
N ASN A 85 20.78 -5.37 -5.25
CA ASN A 85 20.68 -6.79 -5.60
C ASN A 85 20.27 -7.71 -4.41
N LEU A 86 19.39 -7.24 -3.54
CA LEU A 86 18.97 -7.95 -2.32
C LEU A 86 18.14 -9.19 -2.63
N HIS A 87 18.09 -10.17 -1.74
CA HIS A 87 17.12 -11.26 -1.84
C HIS A 87 15.69 -10.74 -1.59
N LEU A 88 14.70 -11.37 -2.25
CA LEU A 88 13.28 -11.05 -2.13
C LEU A 88 12.50 -12.35 -1.99
N GLU A 89 12.01 -12.62 -0.79
CA GLU A 89 11.26 -13.81 -0.43
C GLU A 89 9.85 -13.46 0.03
N GLN A 90 8.91 -14.39 -0.12
CA GLN A 90 7.50 -14.20 0.21
C GLN A 90 7.00 -15.30 1.13
N LEU A 91 6.31 -14.88 2.19
CA LEU A 91 5.61 -15.75 3.13
C LEU A 91 4.13 -15.34 3.22
N ASP A 92 3.27 -16.32 3.45
CA ASP A 92 1.84 -16.11 3.71
C ASP A 92 1.50 -16.72 5.06
N VAL A 93 0.77 -15.97 5.89
CA VAL A 93 0.24 -16.46 7.16
C VAL A 93 -1.08 -17.17 6.89
N LYS A 94 -1.12 -18.45 7.23
CA LYS A 94 -2.36 -19.21 7.17
C LYS A 94 -3.29 -18.69 8.27
N ILE A 95 -4.39 -18.11 7.83
CA ILE A 95 -5.51 -17.73 8.70
C ILE A 95 -5.10 -16.70 9.76
N ALA A 96 -4.46 -15.59 9.34
CA ALA A 96 -3.80 -14.65 10.25
C ALA A 96 -4.67 -14.15 11.42
N PHE A 97 -5.96 -13.89 11.19
CA PHE A 97 -6.86 -13.45 12.26
C PHE A 97 -7.05 -14.50 13.38
N LEU A 98 -6.96 -15.80 13.09
CA LEU A 98 -7.03 -16.82 14.14
C LEU A 98 -5.83 -16.82 15.09
N HIS A 99 -4.74 -16.18 14.71
CA HIS A 99 -3.62 -16.04 15.62
C HIS A 99 -3.86 -14.95 16.67
N GLY A 100 -4.64 -13.92 16.38
CA GLY A 100 -4.92 -12.80 17.29
C GLY A 100 -5.61 -13.26 18.58
N ASP A 101 -5.09 -12.82 19.72
CA ASP A 101 -5.70 -13.07 21.03
C ASP A 101 -6.81 -12.02 21.28
N LEU A 102 -7.95 -12.44 21.85
CA LEU A 102 -9.01 -11.50 22.23
C LEU A 102 -8.80 -11.05 23.67
N GLU A 103 -8.92 -9.74 23.89
CA GLU A 103 -8.90 -9.14 25.22
C GLU A 103 -10.33 -9.12 25.81
N GLU A 104 -11.35 -9.03 24.96
CA GLU A 104 -12.75 -8.95 25.35
C GLU A 104 -13.42 -10.33 25.49
N ASP A 105 -14.33 -10.47 26.46
CA ASP A 105 -15.21 -11.63 26.58
C ASP A 105 -16.31 -11.59 25.51
N LEU A 106 -16.04 -12.26 24.38
CA LEU A 106 -16.96 -12.42 23.26
C LEU A 106 -17.54 -13.83 23.20
N TYR A 107 -18.84 -13.90 22.91
CA TYR A 107 -19.58 -15.13 22.77
C TYR A 107 -20.15 -15.25 21.36
N MET A 108 -20.15 -16.44 20.80
CA MET A 108 -20.69 -16.74 19.49
C MET A 108 -21.58 -17.98 19.58
N ILE A 109 -22.71 -18.01 18.87
CA ILE A 109 -23.49 -19.24 18.74
C ILE A 109 -22.65 -20.34 18.09
N GLN A 110 -22.96 -21.60 18.37
CA GLN A 110 -22.27 -22.71 17.72
C GLN A 110 -22.46 -22.65 16.19
N PRO A 111 -21.44 -23.01 15.39
CA PRO A 111 -21.55 -23.00 13.93
C PRO A 111 -22.60 -24.01 13.44
N GLU A 112 -23.43 -23.59 12.50
CA GLU A 112 -24.40 -24.49 11.84
C GLU A 112 -23.67 -25.68 11.20
N GLY A 113 -24.22 -26.88 11.42
CA GLY A 113 -23.63 -28.16 10.99
C GLY A 113 -22.52 -28.71 11.90
N PHE A 114 -22.14 -27.99 12.96
CA PHE A 114 -21.11 -28.39 13.94
C PHE A 114 -21.55 -28.14 15.38
N ILE A 115 -22.87 -28.18 15.65
CA ILE A 115 -23.43 -28.12 17.00
C ILE A 115 -23.10 -29.43 17.72
N VAL A 116 -22.60 -29.34 18.96
CA VAL A 116 -22.27 -30.51 19.78
C VAL A 116 -23.54 -31.11 20.36
N GLN A 117 -23.78 -32.39 20.08
CA GLN A 117 -24.94 -33.12 20.55
C GLN A 117 -24.96 -33.19 22.09
N GLY A 118 -26.11 -32.86 22.69
CA GLY A 118 -26.30 -32.76 24.15
C GLY A 118 -25.77 -31.47 24.78
N GLN A 119 -25.23 -30.55 23.97
CA GLN A 119 -24.73 -29.23 24.40
C GLN A 119 -25.30 -28.12 23.52
N GLU A 120 -26.50 -28.30 22.96
CA GLU A 120 -27.12 -27.40 21.99
C GLU A 120 -27.35 -25.99 22.57
N ASN A 121 -27.58 -25.89 23.88
CA ASN A 121 -27.81 -24.64 24.60
C ASN A 121 -26.52 -23.85 24.89
N LEU A 122 -25.34 -24.47 24.72
CA LEU A 122 -24.06 -23.80 24.99
C LEU A 122 -23.64 -22.89 23.85
N VAL A 123 -22.82 -21.89 24.19
CA VAL A 123 -22.23 -20.93 23.26
C VAL A 123 -20.71 -21.07 23.24
N CYS A 124 -20.09 -20.62 22.15
CA CYS A 124 -18.64 -20.55 22.01
C CYS A 124 -18.12 -19.26 22.68
N LYS A 125 -17.38 -19.36 23.78
CA LYS A 125 -16.58 -18.26 24.32
C LYS A 125 -15.29 -18.14 23.52
N LEU A 126 -15.15 -17.06 22.76
CA LEU A 126 -14.03 -16.86 21.85
C LEU A 126 -12.76 -16.53 22.63
N ARG A 127 -11.69 -17.27 22.37
CA ARG A 127 -10.33 -17.03 22.87
C ARG A 127 -9.43 -16.38 21.82
N LYS A 128 -9.69 -16.67 20.54
CA LYS A 128 -8.98 -16.12 19.39
C LYS A 128 -9.90 -15.29 18.52
N SER A 129 -9.34 -14.31 17.83
CA SER A 129 -10.10 -13.47 16.93
C SER A 129 -10.51 -14.24 15.68
N LEU A 130 -11.66 -13.88 15.10
CA LEU A 130 -12.27 -14.56 13.97
C LEU A 130 -12.55 -13.59 12.83
N TYR A 131 -12.63 -14.11 11.61
CA TYR A 131 -13.11 -13.31 10.48
C TYR A 131 -14.48 -12.72 10.80
N GLY A 132 -14.65 -11.45 10.45
CA GLY A 132 -15.89 -10.72 10.67
C GLY A 132 -15.96 -9.99 12.00
N LEU A 133 -15.14 -10.33 13.00
CA LEU A 133 -14.99 -9.48 14.18
C LEU A 133 -14.31 -8.16 13.79
N LYS A 134 -14.83 -7.05 14.32
CA LYS A 134 -14.33 -5.71 14.00
C LYS A 134 -12.88 -5.49 14.43
N GLN A 135 -12.46 -6.06 15.56
CA GLN A 135 -11.10 -5.93 16.09
C GLN A 135 -10.09 -6.98 15.56
N ALA A 136 -10.52 -7.96 14.75
CA ALA A 136 -9.65 -9.08 14.35
C ALA A 136 -8.33 -8.66 13.67
N PRO A 137 -8.35 -7.71 12.71
CA PRO A 137 -7.12 -7.25 12.08
C PRO A 137 -6.14 -6.64 13.08
N ARG A 138 -6.66 -5.87 14.03
CA ARG A 138 -5.87 -5.22 15.09
C ARG A 138 -5.21 -6.26 16.01
N GLN A 139 -5.96 -7.27 16.44
CA GLN A 139 -5.42 -8.30 17.34
C GLN A 139 -4.34 -9.14 16.67
N TRP A 140 -4.52 -9.43 15.37
CA TRP A 140 -3.46 -10.03 14.56
C TRP A 140 -2.21 -9.13 14.52
N TYR A 141 -2.39 -7.86 14.16
CA TYR A 141 -1.28 -6.92 14.07
C TYR A 141 -0.52 -6.77 15.39
N LYS A 142 -1.21 -6.55 16.53
CA LYS A 142 -0.60 -6.46 17.86
C LYS A 142 0.26 -7.69 18.18
N LYS A 143 -0.28 -8.89 17.90
CA LYS A 143 0.44 -10.13 18.17
C LYS A 143 1.69 -10.28 17.32
N PHE A 144 1.59 -9.92 16.04
CA PHE A 144 2.73 -9.94 15.14
C PHE A 144 3.80 -8.91 15.55
N ASP A 145 3.38 -7.68 15.82
CA ASP A 145 4.25 -6.57 16.26
C ASP A 145 5.04 -6.95 17.53
N ASN A 146 4.34 -7.49 18.54
CA ASN A 146 4.96 -7.99 19.76
C ASN A 146 6.00 -9.09 19.49
N PHE A 147 5.71 -10.01 18.57
CA PHE A 147 6.66 -11.05 18.20
C PHE A 147 7.91 -10.47 17.52
N MET A 148 7.74 -9.56 16.56
CA MET A 148 8.84 -8.92 15.84
C MET A 148 9.78 -8.17 16.79
N HIS A 149 9.25 -7.42 17.75
CA HIS A 149 10.05 -6.76 18.79
C HIS A 149 10.83 -7.77 19.64
N ARG A 150 10.20 -8.88 20.06
CA ARG A 150 10.87 -9.93 20.86
C ARG A 150 12.05 -10.58 20.14
N ILE A 151 11.96 -10.76 18.82
CA ILE A 151 13.06 -11.30 18.02
C ILE A 151 14.05 -10.21 17.55
N GLY A 152 13.94 -8.98 18.07
CA GLY A 152 14.90 -7.90 17.88
C GLY A 152 14.77 -7.13 16.57
N PHE A 153 13.59 -7.12 15.94
CA PHE A 153 13.30 -6.19 14.85
C PHE A 153 12.83 -4.85 15.43
N LYS A 154 13.24 -3.76 14.77
CA LYS A 154 12.71 -2.42 15.01
C LYS A 154 11.59 -2.14 14.01
N ARG A 155 10.42 -1.73 14.49
CA ARG A 155 9.34 -1.24 13.63
C ARG A 155 9.67 0.17 13.13
N CYS A 156 9.36 0.46 11.86
CA CYS A 156 9.45 1.83 11.35
C CYS A 156 8.27 2.67 11.84
N GLU A 157 8.52 3.93 12.20
CA GLU A 157 7.48 4.88 12.61
C GLU A 157 6.80 5.52 11.39
N ALA A 158 7.51 5.69 10.27
CA ALA A 158 6.90 6.15 9.03
C ALA A 158 5.89 5.14 8.44
N ASP A 159 6.11 3.83 8.62
CA ASP A 159 5.18 2.75 8.25
C ASP A 159 5.24 1.60 9.26
N HIS A 160 4.21 1.52 10.11
CA HIS A 160 4.10 0.56 11.21
C HIS A 160 4.01 -0.91 10.77
N CYS A 161 3.90 -1.18 9.47
CA CYS A 161 3.94 -2.53 8.90
C CYS A 161 5.30 -2.87 8.28
N CYS A 162 6.28 -1.97 8.36
CA CYS A 162 7.67 -2.21 7.99
C CYS A 162 8.51 -2.47 9.24
N TYR A 163 9.31 -3.54 9.20
CA TYR A 163 10.20 -3.95 10.28
C TYR A 163 11.61 -4.09 9.74
N VAL A 164 12.60 -3.54 10.43
CA VAL A 164 14.00 -3.58 10.03
C VAL A 164 14.83 -4.24 11.13
N LYS A 165 15.77 -5.10 10.73
CA LYS A 165 16.80 -5.62 11.61
C LYS A 165 18.15 -5.52 10.94
N SER A 166 19.02 -4.73 11.54
CA SER A 166 20.41 -4.57 11.11
C SER A 166 21.31 -5.60 11.80
N PHE A 167 22.31 -6.04 11.07
CA PHE A 167 23.44 -6.86 11.52
C PHE A 167 24.72 -6.17 11.03
N ASP A 168 25.89 -6.62 11.48
CA ASP A 168 27.17 -5.94 11.21
C ASP A 168 27.37 -5.55 9.73
N ASN A 169 27.13 -6.50 8.81
CA ASN A 169 27.30 -6.29 7.35
C ASN A 169 26.07 -6.67 6.51
N SER A 170 24.89 -6.73 7.14
CA SER A 170 23.67 -7.13 6.42
C SER A 170 22.44 -6.62 7.13
N TYR A 171 21.30 -6.63 6.46
CA TYR A 171 20.04 -6.25 7.07
C TYR A 171 18.90 -7.07 6.50
N ILE A 172 17.80 -7.10 7.24
CA ILE A 172 16.51 -7.61 6.79
C ILE A 172 15.49 -6.49 6.94
N ILE A 173 14.68 -6.27 5.90
CA ILE A 173 13.42 -5.54 5.99
C ILE A 173 12.28 -6.51 5.71
N LEU A 174 11.27 -6.50 6.59
CA LEU A 174 10.05 -7.28 6.46
C LEU A 174 8.88 -6.32 6.32
N LEU A 175 8.07 -6.51 5.29
CA LEU A 175 6.82 -5.80 5.06
C LEU A 175 5.65 -6.74 5.34
N LEU A 176 4.72 -6.30 6.20
CA LEU A 176 3.49 -7.03 6.50
C LEU A 176 2.28 -6.37 5.82
N TYR A 177 1.60 -7.10 4.96
CA TYR A 177 0.26 -6.74 4.48
C TYR A 177 -0.73 -7.82 4.94
N VAL A 178 -1.33 -7.63 6.12
CA VAL A 178 -2.34 -8.55 6.68
C VAL A 178 -1.82 -10.00 6.72
N ASP A 179 -2.14 -10.82 5.71
CA ASP A 179 -1.71 -12.22 5.58
C ASP A 179 -0.40 -12.37 4.78
N ASP A 180 -0.10 -11.44 3.86
CA ASP A 180 1.06 -11.47 2.96
C ASP A 180 2.29 -10.81 3.60
N MET A 181 3.46 -11.42 3.44
CA MET A 181 4.75 -10.87 3.87
C MET A 181 5.76 -10.84 2.73
N LEU A 182 6.46 -9.71 2.59
CA LEU A 182 7.69 -9.64 1.80
C LEU A 182 8.88 -9.52 2.75
N ILE A 183 9.88 -10.36 2.53
CA ILE A 183 11.14 -10.34 3.26
C ILE A 183 12.26 -10.02 2.29
N VAL A 184 12.97 -8.94 2.58
CA VAL A 184 14.07 -8.42 1.78
C VAL A 184 15.32 -8.38 2.62
N GLY A 185 16.46 -8.76 2.06
CA GLY A 185 17.73 -8.67 2.78
C GLY A 185 18.93 -9.06 1.93
N SER A 186 20.12 -8.65 2.38
CA SER A 186 21.37 -8.95 1.66
C SER A 186 21.90 -10.37 1.90
N ASP A 187 21.39 -11.07 2.92
CA ASP A 187 21.86 -12.39 3.34
C ASP A 187 20.70 -13.39 3.42
N ILE A 188 20.74 -14.41 2.57
CA ILE A 188 19.69 -15.44 2.48
C ILE A 188 19.65 -16.36 3.71
N GLU A 189 20.77 -16.60 4.39
CA GLU A 189 20.80 -17.45 5.58
C GLU A 189 20.06 -16.78 6.74
N LYS A 190 20.26 -15.47 6.91
CA LYS A 190 19.52 -14.69 7.91
C LYS A 190 18.03 -14.62 7.59
N ILE A 191 17.66 -14.48 6.31
CA ILE A 191 16.25 -14.58 5.87
C ILE A 191 15.68 -15.95 6.24
N ASN A 192 16.38 -17.04 5.92
CA ASN A 192 15.93 -18.40 6.23
C ASN A 192 15.81 -18.64 7.74
N ASN A 193 16.68 -18.04 8.56
CA ASN A 193 16.54 -18.06 10.01
C ASN A 193 15.25 -17.37 10.48
N LEU A 194 14.96 -16.17 9.95
CA LEU A 194 13.71 -15.46 10.22
C LEU A 194 12.49 -16.30 9.82
N LYS A 195 12.50 -16.91 8.62
CA LYS A 195 11.43 -17.80 8.15
C LYS A 195 11.17 -18.96 9.11
N LYS A 196 12.23 -19.57 9.65
CA LYS A 196 12.13 -20.63 10.67
C LYS A 196 11.53 -20.10 11.97
N GLN A 197 11.93 -18.91 12.43
CA GLN A 197 11.37 -18.30 13.64
C GLN A 197 9.86 -17.99 13.47
N LEU A 198 9.48 -17.39 12.34
CA LEU A 198 8.09 -17.13 12.00
C LEU A 198 7.26 -18.42 11.91
N SER A 199 7.81 -19.47 11.28
CA SER A 199 7.11 -20.75 11.12
C SER A 199 6.98 -21.56 12.41
N LYS A 200 7.81 -21.28 13.42
CA LYS A 200 7.65 -21.83 14.77
C LYS A 200 6.51 -21.15 15.53
N GLN A 201 6.33 -19.85 15.30
CA GLN A 201 5.36 -19.04 16.03
C GLN A 201 3.97 -19.04 15.39
N PHE A 202 3.90 -19.01 14.06
CA PHE A 202 2.68 -18.86 13.29
C PHE A 202 2.58 -19.96 12.23
N ALA A 203 1.36 -20.28 11.82
CA ALA A 203 1.15 -21.23 10.75
C ALA A 203 1.48 -20.56 9.41
N MET A 204 2.68 -20.81 8.88
CA MET A 204 3.17 -20.15 7.67
C MET A 204 3.01 -21.03 6.42
N LYS A 205 2.95 -20.37 5.26
CA LYS A 205 3.19 -20.95 3.94
C LYS A 205 4.36 -20.20 3.30
N ASP A 206 5.50 -20.88 3.18
CA ASP A 206 6.64 -20.35 2.43
C ASP A 206 6.35 -20.45 0.93
N SER A 207 6.39 -19.31 0.24
CA SER A 207 6.20 -19.25 -1.22
C SER A 207 7.53 -19.12 -1.97
N GLY A 208 8.66 -19.12 -1.25
CA GLY A 208 10.00 -18.92 -1.80
C GLY A 208 10.18 -17.51 -2.33
N ALA A 209 10.85 -17.38 -3.48
CA ALA A 209 11.08 -16.10 -4.12
C ALA A 209 9.78 -15.31 -4.34
N GLY A 210 9.81 -14.01 -4.07
CA GLY A 210 8.65 -13.13 -4.22
C GLY A 210 8.21 -13.03 -5.68
N LYS A 211 7.10 -13.70 -6.00
CA LYS A 211 6.50 -13.76 -7.35
C LYS A 211 5.20 -12.96 -7.45
N GLN A 212 4.58 -12.63 -6.33
CA GLN A 212 3.35 -11.86 -6.32
C GLN A 212 3.23 -11.01 -5.06
N ILE A 213 2.61 -9.84 -5.15
CA ILE A 213 2.29 -9.00 -3.98
C ILE A 213 1.00 -8.26 -4.29
N LEU A 214 -0.04 -8.41 -3.45
CA LEU A 214 -1.33 -7.72 -3.62
C LEU A 214 -1.98 -7.88 -5.00
N GLY A 215 -1.86 -9.08 -5.57
CA GLY A 215 -2.36 -9.39 -6.92
C GLY A 215 -1.47 -8.89 -8.07
N MET A 216 -0.36 -8.21 -7.78
CA MET A 216 0.65 -7.82 -8.76
C MET A 216 1.69 -8.93 -8.90
N ARG A 217 1.93 -9.41 -10.11
CA ARG A 217 3.03 -10.34 -10.41
C ARG A 217 4.36 -9.60 -10.38
N ILE A 218 5.32 -10.16 -9.66
CA ILE A 218 6.72 -9.71 -9.63
C ILE A 218 7.52 -10.62 -10.57
N ILE A 219 8.22 -10.01 -11.52
CA ILE A 219 9.12 -10.71 -12.44
C ILE A 219 10.49 -10.09 -12.24
N ARG A 220 11.44 -10.86 -11.73
CA ARG A 220 12.79 -10.39 -11.44
C ARG A 220 13.79 -11.06 -12.37
N ASP A 221 14.63 -10.25 -12.98
CA ASP A 221 15.76 -10.66 -13.82
C ASP A 221 17.03 -10.10 -13.20
N LYS A 222 17.78 -10.95 -12.49
CA LYS A 222 19.01 -10.55 -11.82
C LYS A 222 20.15 -10.24 -12.81
N ALA A 223 20.18 -10.92 -13.96
CA ALA A 223 21.25 -10.74 -14.95
C ALA A 223 21.18 -9.34 -15.58
N ASN A 224 19.97 -8.89 -15.90
CA ASN A 224 19.74 -7.55 -16.44
C ASN A 224 19.51 -6.49 -15.34
N GLY A 225 19.58 -6.87 -14.06
CA GLY A 225 19.32 -5.97 -12.94
C GLY A 225 17.94 -5.33 -13.01
N THR A 226 16.90 -6.10 -13.39
CA THR A 226 15.53 -5.58 -13.48
C THR A 226 14.53 -6.30 -12.59
N LEU A 227 13.57 -5.53 -12.09
CA LEU A 227 12.35 -6.05 -11.47
C LEU A 227 11.16 -5.41 -12.14
N LYS A 228 10.10 -6.19 -12.34
CA LYS A 228 8.93 -5.87 -13.13
C LYS A 228 7.66 -6.17 -12.33
N LEU A 229 6.78 -5.19 -12.18
CA LEU A 229 5.45 -5.36 -11.59
C LEU A 229 4.38 -5.44 -12.67
N SER A 230 3.47 -6.42 -12.60
CA SER A 230 2.41 -6.59 -13.62
C SER A 230 1.07 -6.97 -13.01
N GLN A 231 0.01 -6.28 -13.42
CA GLN A 231 -1.38 -6.59 -13.05
C GLN A 231 -2.22 -7.09 -14.23
N SER A 232 -1.60 -7.73 -15.22
CA SER A 232 -2.28 -8.16 -16.45
C SER A 232 -3.52 -9.03 -16.20
N GLU A 233 -3.51 -9.89 -15.19
CA GLU A 233 -4.68 -10.70 -14.80
C GLU A 233 -5.85 -9.86 -14.28
N TYR A 234 -5.56 -8.81 -13.51
CA TYR A 234 -6.59 -7.90 -13.01
C TYR A 234 -7.20 -7.11 -14.17
N VAL A 235 -6.36 -6.58 -15.07
CA VAL A 235 -6.83 -5.88 -16.29
C VAL A 235 -7.75 -6.79 -17.11
N LYS A 236 -7.35 -8.04 -17.35
CA LYS A 236 -8.21 -9.03 -18.05
C LYS A 236 -9.55 -9.25 -17.33
N LYS A 237 -9.54 -9.36 -16.00
CA LYS A 237 -10.78 -9.51 -15.21
C LYS A 237 -11.69 -8.28 -15.34
N VAL A 238 -11.13 -7.08 -15.37
CA VAL A 238 -11.88 -5.84 -15.59
C VAL A 238 -12.49 -5.82 -16.99
N LEU A 239 -11.70 -6.12 -18.03
CA LEU A 239 -12.20 -6.20 -19.41
C LEU A 239 -13.34 -7.22 -19.52
N SER A 240 -13.19 -8.39 -18.91
CA SER A 240 -14.25 -9.41 -18.92
C SER A 240 -15.50 -8.97 -18.18
N ARG A 241 -15.37 -8.27 -17.04
CA ARG A 241 -16.50 -7.76 -16.27
C ARG A 241 -17.34 -6.76 -17.07
N PHE A 242 -16.71 -5.96 -17.93
CA PHE A 242 -17.36 -4.94 -18.75
C PHE A 242 -17.59 -5.40 -20.20
N ASN A 243 -17.39 -6.69 -20.52
CA ASN A 243 -17.52 -7.25 -21.88
C ASN A 243 -16.65 -6.53 -22.93
N MET A 244 -15.45 -6.09 -22.53
CA MET A 244 -14.48 -5.37 -23.37
C MET A 244 -13.30 -6.24 -23.80
N ASN A 245 -13.42 -7.57 -23.76
CA ASN A 245 -12.33 -8.48 -24.12
C ASN A 245 -11.88 -8.34 -25.58
N GLU A 246 -12.78 -7.91 -26.46
CA GLU A 246 -12.53 -7.68 -27.89
C GLU A 246 -12.40 -6.18 -28.22
N ALA A 247 -12.33 -5.32 -27.19
CA ALA A 247 -12.15 -3.89 -27.41
C ALA A 247 -10.83 -3.64 -28.16
N LYS A 248 -10.89 -2.79 -29.19
CA LYS A 248 -9.71 -2.45 -29.99
C LYS A 248 -8.65 -1.82 -29.08
N PRO A 249 -7.43 -2.38 -28.99
CA PRO A 249 -6.37 -1.78 -28.19
C PRO A 249 -6.02 -0.42 -28.80
N VAL A 250 -6.03 0.62 -27.97
CA VAL A 250 -5.52 1.94 -28.32
C VAL A 250 -4.12 2.10 -27.72
N SER A 251 -3.18 2.61 -28.51
CA SER A 251 -1.79 2.83 -28.10
C SER A 251 -1.66 3.90 -27.01
N THR A 252 -2.68 4.74 -26.86
CA THR A 252 -2.83 5.69 -25.76
C THR A 252 -4.22 5.52 -25.17
N PRO A 253 -4.35 5.19 -23.88
CA PRO A 253 -5.59 5.46 -23.17
C PRO A 253 -5.66 6.98 -22.97
N LEU A 254 -5.95 7.72 -24.05
CA LEU A 254 -6.15 9.15 -24.03
C LEU A 254 -7.53 9.45 -23.45
N ALA A 255 -7.65 9.23 -22.14
CA ALA A 255 -8.69 9.82 -21.34
C ALA A 255 -8.18 9.82 -19.90
N ILE A 256 -7.57 10.94 -19.53
CA ILE A 256 -7.32 11.28 -18.13
C ILE A 256 -8.62 11.10 -17.33
N GLY A 257 -9.80 11.33 -17.93
CA GLY A 257 -11.10 10.99 -17.35
C GLY A 257 -11.35 9.48 -17.12
N SER A 258 -10.91 8.58 -18.00
CA SER A 258 -11.06 7.12 -17.80
C SER A 258 -10.00 6.55 -16.84
N LEU A 259 -8.81 7.16 -16.80
CA LEU A 259 -7.79 6.86 -15.79
C LEU A 259 -8.20 7.40 -14.42
N MET A 260 -8.80 8.59 -14.33
CA MET A 260 -9.38 9.13 -13.09
C MET A 260 -10.56 8.30 -12.61
N TYR A 261 -11.47 7.85 -13.49
CA TYR A 261 -12.55 6.94 -13.09
C TYR A 261 -12.01 5.60 -12.57
N ALA A 262 -10.93 5.08 -13.14
CA ALA A 262 -10.23 3.92 -12.61
C ALA A 262 -9.47 4.23 -11.29
N MET A 263 -8.82 5.38 -11.15
CA MET A 263 -8.10 5.80 -9.93
C MET A 263 -9.03 6.14 -8.75
N VAL A 264 -10.25 6.60 -9.03
CA VAL A 264 -11.24 7.06 -8.03
C VAL A 264 -12.21 5.94 -7.63
N CYS A 265 -12.65 5.10 -8.57
CA CYS A 265 -13.61 4.01 -8.30
C CYS A 265 -12.94 2.65 -8.05
N THR A 266 -11.68 2.47 -8.44
CA THR A 266 -10.85 1.33 -8.06
C THR A 266 -9.61 1.88 -7.34
N ARG A 267 -9.00 1.10 -6.44
CA ARG A 267 -7.97 1.60 -5.53
C ARG A 267 -6.91 2.50 -6.24
N PRO A 268 -6.30 3.48 -5.53
CA PRO A 268 -5.33 4.45 -6.07
C PRO A 268 -4.11 3.85 -6.80
N ASP A 269 -3.95 2.54 -6.77
CA ASP A 269 -2.95 1.73 -7.44
C ASP A 269 -3.19 1.55 -8.96
N ILE A 270 -4.29 2.05 -9.53
CA ILE A 270 -4.68 1.78 -10.93
C ILE A 270 -4.59 3.03 -11.80
N ALA A 271 -3.47 3.16 -12.52
CA ALA A 271 -3.39 3.97 -13.74
C ALA A 271 -2.25 3.47 -14.65
N HIS A 272 -2.54 2.43 -15.43
CA HIS A 272 -2.54 2.50 -16.89
C HIS A 272 -3.17 1.21 -17.45
N VAL A 273 -4.03 1.32 -18.47
CA VAL A 273 -4.65 0.19 -19.20
C VAL A 273 -3.69 -0.43 -20.24
N VAL A 274 -2.43 -0.04 -20.22
CA VAL A 274 -1.34 -0.85 -20.78
C VAL A 274 -0.78 -1.65 -19.61
N GLY A 275 -0.37 -2.91 -19.79
CA GLY A 275 0.23 -3.71 -18.73
C GLY A 275 1.58 -3.18 -18.27
N VAL A 276 1.61 -1.94 -17.75
CA VAL A 276 2.79 -1.14 -17.50
C VAL A 276 3.57 -1.82 -16.42
N VAL A 277 4.76 -2.20 -16.84
CA VAL A 277 5.75 -2.81 -16.02
C VAL A 277 6.64 -1.69 -15.48
N SER A 278 6.69 -1.48 -14.18
CA SER A 278 7.78 -0.68 -13.59
C SER A 278 9.07 -1.46 -13.77
N ARG A 279 10.11 -0.89 -14.40
CA ARG A 279 11.44 -1.49 -14.48
C ARG A 279 12.32 -0.81 -13.44
N PHE A 280 12.66 -1.54 -12.39
CA PHE A 280 13.71 -1.11 -11.49
C PHE A 280 15.08 -1.38 -12.15
N ILE A 281 16.06 -0.48 -12.03
CA ILE A 281 17.42 -0.59 -12.59
C ILE A 281 18.43 -0.23 -11.49
N SER A 282 19.62 -0.84 -11.51
CA SER A 282 20.72 -0.49 -10.61
C SER A 282 21.17 0.96 -10.83
N ALA A 283 20.84 1.86 -9.90
CA ALA A 283 21.25 3.25 -9.88
C ALA A 283 21.47 3.72 -8.44
N SER A 284 22.20 4.81 -8.26
CA SER A 284 22.31 5.48 -6.95
C SER A 284 20.91 5.79 -6.42
N LEU A 285 20.63 5.39 -5.18
CA LEU A 285 19.35 5.64 -4.50
C LEU A 285 19.21 7.13 -4.17
N LYS A 286 18.87 7.93 -5.19
CA LYS A 286 18.58 9.35 -5.06
C LYS A 286 17.07 9.57 -5.16
N LEU A 287 16.50 10.20 -4.14
CA LEU A 287 15.09 10.60 -4.11
C LEU A 287 14.89 11.90 -4.90
N GLN A 288 13.97 11.88 -5.87
CA GLN A 288 13.58 13.05 -6.65
C GLN A 288 12.05 13.13 -6.74
N CYS A 289 11.53 14.34 -6.88
CA CYS A 289 10.12 14.59 -7.11
C CYS A 289 9.93 15.52 -8.30
N TYR A 290 8.89 15.26 -9.09
CA TYR A 290 8.44 16.13 -10.15
C TYR A 290 6.99 16.50 -9.86
N VAL A 291 6.65 17.78 -10.01
CA VAL A 291 5.29 18.29 -9.81
C VAL A 291 4.80 19.04 -11.04
N ASP A 292 3.48 19.05 -11.20
CA ASP A 292 2.77 19.86 -12.17
C ASP A 292 1.31 20.02 -11.72
N ALA A 293 0.66 21.08 -12.16
CA ALA A 293 -0.78 21.23 -12.05
C ALA A 293 -1.38 21.73 -13.37
N ASP A 294 -2.59 21.27 -13.69
CA ASP A 294 -3.41 22.02 -14.63
C ASP A 294 -3.96 23.29 -13.97
N PHE A 295 -4.74 24.08 -14.72
CA PHE A 295 -5.47 25.20 -14.13
C PHE A 295 -6.94 25.14 -14.48
N ALA A 296 -7.78 24.94 -13.46
CA ALA A 296 -9.24 24.87 -13.58
C ALA A 296 -9.69 23.91 -14.71
N GLY A 297 -9.00 22.76 -14.83
CA GLY A 297 -9.26 21.76 -15.86
C GLY A 297 -10.59 21.03 -15.68
N ASP A 298 -11.09 20.94 -14.43
CA ASP A 298 -12.42 20.39 -14.16
C ASP A 298 -13.51 21.41 -14.50
N ILE A 299 -14.39 21.06 -15.44
CA ILE A 299 -15.40 21.99 -15.98
C ILE A 299 -16.45 22.34 -14.92
N ASP A 300 -16.86 21.35 -14.11
CA ASP A 300 -17.97 21.50 -13.18
C ASP A 300 -17.56 22.28 -11.92
N SER A 301 -16.45 21.90 -11.29
CA SER A 301 -15.99 22.48 -10.04
C SER A 301 -14.95 23.58 -10.20
N ARG A 302 -14.41 23.76 -11.43
CA ARG A 302 -13.30 24.68 -11.73
C ARG A 302 -12.03 24.42 -10.92
N LYS A 303 -11.90 23.23 -10.36
CA LYS A 303 -10.72 22.79 -9.61
C LYS A 303 -9.62 22.37 -10.57
N SER A 304 -8.39 22.61 -10.14
CA SER A 304 -7.20 22.19 -10.85
C SER A 304 -6.84 20.74 -10.52
N THR A 305 -6.18 20.02 -11.41
CA THR A 305 -5.63 18.68 -11.18
C THR A 305 -4.20 18.79 -10.66
N THR A 306 -3.92 18.15 -9.52
CA THR A 306 -2.58 17.96 -8.95
C THR A 306 -1.94 16.74 -9.56
N GLY A 307 -0.73 16.88 -10.10
CA GLY A 307 0.12 15.77 -10.47
C GLY A 307 1.44 15.82 -9.71
N PHE A 308 1.87 14.69 -9.15
CA PHE A 308 3.25 14.54 -8.74
C PHE A 308 3.74 13.11 -8.95
N VAL A 309 5.05 12.96 -9.12
CA VAL A 309 5.72 11.65 -9.15
C VAL A 309 7.06 11.72 -8.43
N PHE A 310 7.23 10.82 -7.48
CA PHE A 310 8.49 10.57 -6.78
C PHE A 310 9.23 9.40 -7.42
N THR A 311 10.52 9.59 -7.65
CA THR A 311 11.41 8.55 -8.11
C THR A 311 12.52 8.30 -7.10
N LEU A 312 12.94 7.04 -6.98
CA LEU A 312 14.12 6.64 -6.23
C LEU A 312 15.04 5.88 -7.18
N GLY A 313 16.24 6.40 -7.41
CA GLY A 313 17.16 5.83 -8.41
C GLY A 313 16.55 5.81 -9.83
N GLY A 314 15.76 6.84 -10.16
CA GLY A 314 15.10 6.97 -11.47
C GLY A 314 13.82 6.15 -11.64
N ILE A 315 13.33 5.48 -10.58
CA ILE A 315 12.17 4.60 -10.66
C ILE A 315 11.02 5.15 -9.83
N ALA A 316 9.82 5.22 -10.41
CA ALA A 316 8.62 5.71 -9.72
C ALA A 316 8.25 4.87 -8.49
N ILE A 317 8.18 5.53 -7.32
CA ILE A 317 7.84 4.88 -6.04
C ILE A 317 6.56 5.43 -5.41
N SER A 318 6.25 6.72 -5.60
CA SER A 318 5.01 7.36 -5.13
C SER A 318 4.52 8.34 -6.19
N TRP A 319 3.21 8.49 -6.37
CA TRP A 319 2.62 9.40 -7.34
C TRP A 319 1.18 9.72 -6.99
N ALA A 320 0.67 10.82 -7.53
CA ALA A 320 -0.74 11.16 -7.47
C ALA A 320 -1.19 11.91 -8.74
N SER A 321 -2.46 11.71 -9.09
CA SER A 321 -3.23 12.53 -10.03
C SER A 321 -4.63 12.68 -9.44
N ASN A 322 -4.96 13.86 -8.91
CA ASN A 322 -6.24 14.10 -8.27
C ASN A 322 -6.65 15.58 -8.35
N LEU A 323 -7.95 15.83 -8.31
CA LEU A 323 -8.46 17.20 -8.19
C LEU A 323 -7.96 17.84 -6.89
N GLN A 324 -7.62 19.12 -6.96
CA GLN A 324 -7.28 19.93 -5.80
C GLN A 324 -8.49 20.08 -4.89
N LYS A 325 -8.23 20.15 -3.58
CA LYS A 325 -9.31 20.33 -2.59
C LYS A 325 -9.93 21.73 -2.63
N ILE A 326 -9.27 22.68 -3.29
CA ILE A 326 -9.68 24.08 -3.42
C ILE A 326 -9.75 24.50 -4.89
N VAL A 327 -10.49 25.57 -5.16
CA VAL A 327 -10.40 26.30 -6.43
C VAL A 327 -9.27 27.32 -6.30
N THR A 328 -8.31 27.27 -7.22
CA THR A 328 -7.19 28.21 -7.27
C THR A 328 -7.50 29.37 -8.20
N LEU A 329 -7.02 30.56 -7.86
CA LEU A 329 -7.27 31.80 -8.59
C LEU A 329 -6.23 32.07 -9.70
N SER A 330 -5.15 31.30 -9.75
CA SER A 330 -4.13 31.40 -10.79
C SER A 330 -3.41 30.08 -11.02
N THR A 331 -2.73 29.95 -12.17
CA THR A 331 -1.80 28.85 -12.47
C THR A 331 -0.68 28.78 -11.43
N THR A 332 -0.19 29.92 -10.96
CA THR A 332 0.86 29.99 -9.92
C THR A 332 0.37 29.39 -8.60
N GLU A 333 -0.87 29.68 -8.21
CA GLU A 333 -1.45 29.10 -7.00
C GLU A 333 -1.66 27.59 -7.14
N ALA A 334 -2.14 27.11 -8.30
CA ALA A 334 -2.29 25.68 -8.57
C ALA A 334 -0.97 24.92 -8.42
N GLU A 335 0.10 25.45 -9.03
CA GLU A 335 1.46 24.92 -8.95
C GLU A 335 2.03 24.96 -7.52
N TYR A 336 1.75 26.04 -6.79
CA TYR A 336 2.18 26.20 -5.40
C TYR A 336 1.48 25.22 -4.45
N VAL A 337 0.19 24.94 -4.69
CA VAL A 337 -0.58 23.94 -3.95
C VAL A 337 0.01 22.54 -4.14
N VAL A 338 0.30 22.12 -5.39
CA VAL A 338 0.89 20.79 -5.63
C VAL A 338 2.30 20.67 -5.08
N ALA A 339 3.13 21.72 -5.18
CA ALA A 339 4.45 21.74 -4.56
C ALA A 339 4.36 21.53 -3.04
N THR A 340 3.33 22.07 -2.39
CA THR A 340 3.11 21.88 -0.96
C THR A 340 2.65 20.46 -0.60
N GLU A 341 1.73 19.87 -1.37
CA GLU A 341 1.29 18.49 -1.14
C GLU A 341 2.44 17.50 -1.38
N ALA A 342 3.23 17.70 -2.44
CA ALA A 342 4.45 16.94 -2.68
C ALA A 342 5.49 17.16 -1.57
N GLY A 343 5.64 18.38 -1.04
CA GLY A 343 6.51 18.66 0.10
C GLY A 343 6.21 17.78 1.33
N LYS A 344 4.94 17.52 1.62
CA LYS A 344 4.55 16.61 2.73
C LYS A 344 4.97 15.18 2.47
N GLU A 345 4.74 14.67 1.26
CA GLU A 345 5.14 13.32 0.84
C GLU A 345 6.68 13.18 0.85
N MET A 346 7.41 14.22 0.44
CA MET A 346 8.87 14.28 0.47
C MET A 346 9.40 14.08 1.90
N ILE A 347 8.86 14.81 2.89
CA ILE A 347 9.26 14.66 4.30
C ILE A 347 9.02 13.23 4.80
N TRP A 348 7.87 12.64 4.46
CA TRP A 348 7.56 11.27 4.85
C TRP A 348 8.54 10.27 4.21
N LEU A 349 8.83 10.41 2.91
CA LEU A 349 9.77 9.53 2.20
C LEU A 349 11.20 9.66 2.71
N HIS A 350 11.65 10.88 3.03
CA HIS A 350 12.95 11.13 3.66
C HIS A 350 13.05 10.44 5.02
N GLY A 351 12.06 10.67 5.89
CA GLY A 351 12.02 10.03 7.21
C GLY A 351 12.05 8.50 7.09
N PHE A 352 11.25 7.94 6.17
CA PHE A 352 11.24 6.51 5.95
C PHE A 352 12.59 5.98 5.44
N LEU A 353 13.23 6.65 4.48
CA LEU A 353 14.56 6.27 4.00
C LEU A 353 15.63 6.35 5.10
N ASP A 354 15.57 7.35 5.99
CA ASP A 354 16.47 7.45 7.15
C ASP A 354 16.29 6.26 8.10
N GLU A 355 15.05 5.86 8.38
CA GLU A 355 14.77 4.67 9.20
C GLU A 355 15.28 3.36 8.56
N LEU A 356 15.37 3.31 7.23
CA LEU A 356 15.98 2.19 6.49
C LEU A 356 17.52 2.30 6.38
N GLY A 357 18.13 3.33 6.95
CA GLY A 357 19.58 3.59 6.86
C GLY A 357 20.02 4.11 5.48
N LYS A 358 19.10 4.63 4.67
CA LYS A 358 19.33 5.14 3.31
C LYS A 358 19.22 6.66 3.27
N LYS A 359 19.96 7.31 4.18
CA LYS A 359 20.03 8.77 4.31
C LYS A 359 20.22 9.43 2.95
N GLN A 360 19.37 10.41 2.70
CA GLN A 360 19.43 11.27 1.54
C GLN A 360 20.01 12.61 1.97
N GLU A 361 20.74 13.30 1.10
CA GLU A 361 21.23 14.65 1.41
C GLU A 361 20.06 15.64 1.51
N MET A 362 19.35 15.86 0.39
CA MET A 362 18.22 16.80 0.30
C MET A 362 17.19 16.31 -0.72
N GLY A 363 15.92 16.58 -0.44
CA GLY A 363 14.82 16.30 -1.37
C GLY A 363 14.77 17.34 -2.47
N ILE A 364 14.95 16.92 -3.71
CA ILE A 364 14.81 17.82 -4.87
C ILE A 364 13.39 17.68 -5.42
N LEU A 365 12.69 18.81 -5.49
CA LEU A 365 11.36 18.95 -6.06
C LEU A 365 11.46 19.81 -7.32
N HIS A 366 11.27 19.18 -8.46
CA HIS A 366 11.31 19.80 -9.77
C HIS A 366 9.93 20.36 -10.14
N SER A 367 9.85 21.65 -10.42
CA SER A 367 8.65 22.33 -10.93
C SER A 367 8.99 23.10 -12.20
N ASP A 368 8.07 23.15 -13.16
CA ASP A 368 8.19 23.99 -14.34
C ASP A 368 7.56 25.38 -14.15
N SER A 369 7.13 25.73 -12.94
CA SER A 369 6.53 27.02 -12.61
C SER A 369 7.52 27.94 -11.89
N GLN A 370 8.08 28.91 -12.64
CA GLN A 370 9.07 29.84 -12.07
C GLN A 370 8.46 30.73 -10.97
N SER A 371 7.20 31.12 -11.15
CA SER A 371 6.48 31.96 -10.18
C SER A 371 6.17 31.21 -8.89
N ALA A 372 5.80 29.92 -8.96
CA ALA A 372 5.56 29.10 -7.77
C ALA A 372 6.86 28.85 -6.99
N ILE A 373 7.96 28.54 -7.69
CA ILE A 373 9.29 28.39 -7.08
C ILE A 373 9.68 29.69 -6.36
N PHE A 374 9.56 30.83 -7.04
CA PHE A 374 9.90 32.12 -6.46
C PHE A 374 9.03 32.48 -5.25
N LEU A 375 7.73 32.14 -5.29
CA LEU A 375 6.79 32.34 -4.18
C LEU A 375 7.10 31.46 -2.96
N ALA A 376 7.69 30.28 -3.17
CA ALA A 376 8.14 29.38 -2.11
C ALA A 376 9.48 29.80 -1.51
N GLN A 377 10.37 30.41 -2.31
CA GLN A 377 11.69 30.87 -1.85
C GLN A 377 11.65 32.25 -1.17
N ASN A 378 10.63 33.08 -1.46
CA ASN A 378 10.58 34.46 -0.98
C ASN A 378 9.28 34.74 -0.21
N SER A 379 9.39 34.81 1.12
CA SER A 379 8.26 35.12 2.00
C SER A 379 7.75 36.57 1.89
N ALA A 380 8.58 37.51 1.39
CA ALA A 380 8.25 38.94 1.30
C ALA A 380 7.13 39.30 0.29
N PHE A 381 6.69 38.38 -0.58
CA PHE A 381 5.64 38.63 -1.58
C PHE A 381 4.22 38.50 -1.00
N HIS A 382 3.84 39.41 -0.10
CA HIS A 382 2.58 39.34 0.63
C HIS A 382 1.36 39.91 -0.08
N SER A 383 1.46 40.98 -0.87
CA SER A 383 0.27 41.67 -1.41
C SER A 383 -0.54 40.82 -2.41
N LYS A 384 0.14 40.00 -3.21
CA LYS A 384 -0.46 39.17 -4.26
C LYS A 384 -0.80 37.74 -3.83
N SER A 385 -0.42 37.31 -2.62
CA SER A 385 -0.62 35.93 -2.13
C SER A 385 -1.55 35.82 -0.90
N LYS A 386 -2.16 36.93 -0.44
CA LYS A 386 -3.04 36.96 0.75
C LYS A 386 -4.23 35.99 0.69
N HIS A 387 -4.70 35.66 -0.51
CA HIS A 387 -5.82 34.74 -0.73
C HIS A 387 -5.42 33.26 -0.60
N ILE A 388 -4.12 32.96 -0.66
CA ILE A 388 -3.62 31.58 -0.52
C ILE A 388 -3.74 31.18 0.94
N GLN A 389 -4.38 30.03 1.19
CA GLN A 389 -4.56 29.52 2.55
C GLN A 389 -3.21 29.22 3.21
N THR A 390 -3.06 29.57 4.49
CA THR A 390 -1.83 29.41 5.28
C THR A 390 -1.21 28.02 5.20
N LYS A 391 -2.03 26.96 5.14
CA LYS A 391 -1.55 25.58 5.04
C LYS A 391 -0.67 25.33 3.79
N TYR A 392 -0.86 26.10 2.72
CA TYR A 392 -0.05 26.00 1.51
C TYR A 392 1.26 26.79 1.60
N HIS A 393 1.42 27.67 2.60
CA HIS A 393 2.71 28.28 2.89
C HIS A 393 3.69 27.33 3.59
N PHE A 394 3.25 26.11 3.96
CA PHE A 394 4.13 25.09 4.52
C PHE A 394 5.36 24.80 3.62
N ILE A 395 5.22 24.89 2.30
CA ILE A 395 6.37 24.70 1.40
C ILE A 395 7.47 25.76 1.60
N ARG A 396 7.15 26.98 2.04
CA ARG A 396 8.16 28.01 2.37
C ARG A 396 9.02 27.56 3.53
N TYR A 397 8.38 27.08 4.60
CA TYR A 397 9.07 26.51 5.76
C TYR A 397 10.03 25.38 5.35
N LEU A 398 9.57 24.46 4.50
CA LEU A 398 10.41 23.36 4.01
C LEU A 398 11.63 23.84 3.22
N VAL A 399 11.50 24.94 2.46
CA VAL A 399 12.60 25.53 1.68
C VAL A 399 13.54 26.34 2.57
N GLU A 400 13.00 27.14 3.50
CA GLU A 400 13.74 27.97 4.45
C GLU A 400 14.61 27.11 5.39
N ASP A 401 14.04 26.03 5.94
CA ASP A 401 14.77 25.05 6.77
C ASP A 401 15.64 24.09 5.95
N LYS A 402 15.67 24.26 4.62
CA LYS A 402 16.43 23.43 3.69
C LYS A 402 16.10 21.94 3.79
N LEU A 403 14.84 21.61 4.07
CA LEU A 403 14.34 20.23 4.02
C LEU A 403 14.01 19.82 2.57
N VAL A 404 13.68 20.79 1.72
CA VAL A 404 13.38 20.59 0.30
C VAL A 404 14.04 21.69 -0.53
N ILE A 405 14.61 21.32 -1.68
CA ILE A 405 15.06 22.25 -2.71
C ILE A 405 14.03 22.26 -3.84
N LEU A 406 13.55 23.45 -4.19
CA LEU A 406 12.74 23.65 -5.40
C LEU A 406 13.63 24.04 -6.57
N GLU A 407 13.65 23.19 -7.60
CA GLU A 407 14.42 23.39 -8.82
C GLU A 407 13.53 23.55 -10.04
N LYS A 408 13.95 24.43 -10.95
CA LYS A 408 13.28 24.62 -12.23
C LYS A 408 13.57 23.43 -13.14
N ILE A 409 12.53 22.84 -13.72
CA ILE A 409 12.62 21.93 -14.86
C ILE A 409 11.97 22.55 -16.10
N CYS A 410 12.42 22.16 -17.29
CA CYS A 410 11.75 22.53 -18.52
C CYS A 410 10.45 21.74 -18.65
N GLY A 411 9.31 22.38 -18.93
CA GLY A 411 8.01 21.72 -19.07
C GLY A 411 8.04 20.59 -20.10
N SER A 412 8.73 20.75 -21.23
CA SER A 412 8.89 19.68 -22.22
C SER A 412 9.57 18.41 -21.69
N LYS A 413 10.34 18.53 -20.60
CA LYS A 413 11.01 17.42 -19.90
C LYS A 413 10.31 16.99 -18.61
N ASN A 414 9.25 17.68 -18.16
CA ASN A 414 8.55 17.33 -16.94
C ASN A 414 7.77 16.00 -17.15
N PRO A 415 8.07 14.93 -16.41
CA PRO A 415 7.34 13.67 -16.55
C PRO A 415 5.90 13.77 -16.01
N THR A 416 5.62 14.76 -15.16
CA THR A 416 4.33 14.92 -14.48
C THR A 416 3.23 15.43 -15.39
N ASP A 417 3.56 16.00 -16.56
CA ASP A 417 2.57 16.45 -17.56
C ASP A 417 1.56 15.34 -17.93
N MET A 418 2.00 14.07 -17.95
CA MET A 418 1.09 12.95 -18.28
C MET A 418 0.03 12.69 -17.20
N LEU A 419 0.19 13.26 -16.00
CA LEU A 419 -0.70 13.10 -14.86
C LEU A 419 -1.74 14.23 -14.77
N THR A 420 -1.55 15.33 -15.50
CA THR A 420 -2.34 16.57 -15.38
C THR A 420 -2.93 17.02 -16.71
N LYS A 421 -2.30 16.66 -17.84
CA LYS A 421 -2.61 17.17 -19.18
C LYS A 421 -2.69 16.05 -20.19
N GLY A 422 -3.55 16.20 -21.19
CA GLY A 422 -3.52 15.33 -22.38
C GLY A 422 -2.22 15.54 -23.15
N VAL A 423 -1.40 14.49 -23.28
CA VAL A 423 -0.07 14.56 -23.93
C VAL A 423 -0.02 13.75 -25.22
N THR A 424 0.91 14.11 -26.12
CA THR A 424 1.17 13.31 -27.34
C THR A 424 1.82 11.96 -26.99
N ILE A 425 1.83 11.03 -27.96
CA ILE A 425 2.43 9.71 -27.78
C ILE A 425 3.93 9.81 -27.48
N GLU A 426 4.64 10.70 -28.17
CA GLU A 426 6.07 10.92 -27.98
C GLU A 426 6.35 11.45 -26.57
N LYS A 427 5.55 12.40 -26.11
CA LYS A 427 5.65 12.96 -24.76
C LYS A 427 5.30 11.92 -23.70
N LEU A 428 4.26 11.10 -23.89
CA LEU A 428 3.93 10.00 -22.98
C LEU A 428 5.10 9.01 -22.85
N LYS A 429 5.71 8.60 -23.97
CA LYS A 429 6.89 7.72 -23.96
C LYS A 429 8.07 8.35 -23.22
N LEU A 430 8.31 9.65 -23.43
CA LEU A 430 9.35 10.39 -22.73
C LEU A 430 9.07 10.43 -21.22
N CYS A 431 7.85 10.79 -20.80
CA CYS A 431 7.46 10.85 -19.40
C CYS A 431 7.60 9.49 -18.72
N ALA A 432 7.04 8.43 -19.32
CA ALA A 432 7.09 7.08 -18.79
C ALA A 432 8.54 6.57 -18.65
N THR A 433 9.37 6.75 -19.67
CA THR A 433 10.78 6.34 -19.64
C THR A 433 11.57 7.10 -18.58
N SER A 434 11.29 8.40 -18.41
CA SER A 434 11.99 9.26 -17.44
C SER A 434 11.75 8.88 -15.98
N ILE A 435 10.70 8.09 -15.69
CA ILE A 435 10.37 7.61 -14.34
C ILE A 435 10.45 6.07 -14.23
N GLY A 436 11.12 5.40 -15.17
CA GLY A 436 11.39 3.96 -15.11
C GLY A 436 10.18 3.07 -15.41
N LEU A 437 9.15 3.58 -16.10
CA LEU A 437 8.03 2.77 -16.58
C LEU A 437 8.32 2.20 -17.97
N LEU A 438 7.87 0.97 -18.22
CA LEU A 438 7.91 0.35 -19.55
C LEU A 438 6.62 0.66 -20.30
N THR A 439 6.79 1.28 -21.47
CA THR A 439 5.75 1.54 -22.46
C THR A 439 5.60 0.42 -23.46
#